data_AF-A0A968MPB0-F1
#
_entry.id   AF-A0A968MPB0-F1
#
_cell.length_a   1.000
_cell.length_b   1.000
_cell.length_c   1.000
_cell.angle_alpha   90.00
_cell.angle_beta   90.00
_cell.angle_gamma   90.00
#
_symmetry.space_group_name_H-M   'P 1'
#
loop_
_entity.id
_entity.type
_entity.pdbx_description
1 polymer ?
#
loop_
_entity_poly.entity_id
_entity_poly.type
_entity_poly.pdbx_seq_one_letter_code
_entity_poly.pdbx_strand_id
1 'polypeptide(L)'
;MAAVTDYGFREVTQLLDLRPSTLRSWIRAGFLEPSRGANNELRFGFRDLVLLRTTKELVARDVPASRVKLVLARLKEQLPRGRPLTGVHIEIDGNKLLVQDGLLRWEPESGQTVFDFEVDLTDLSPRVEPLARLRNEASVEVEGQLGPDGWHELALTLEAISPDQARDAFRRALELDPASVEIRLDLSRLLFDIGLYEAAASHAAVAERVHPTIRSHRTRRVSRSRRSVGSRRRGVLSSAQRSSGRTFVQPTLRSPASSRC
;
A
#
# COMPACT_ATOMS: atom_id res chain seq x y z
N MET A 1 -2.86 -46.65 36.43
CA MET A 1 -1.58 -46.90 35.74
C MET A 1 -1.86 -46.97 34.25
N ALA A 2 -1.75 -45.85 33.53
CA ALA A 2 -1.97 -45.83 32.09
C ALA A 2 -0.75 -46.45 31.40
N ALA A 3 -0.97 -47.41 30.50
CA ALA A 3 0.07 -47.99 29.68
C ALA A 3 0.72 -46.85 28.87
N VAL A 4 1.98 -46.53 29.17
CA VAL A 4 2.76 -45.60 28.35
C VAL A 4 2.98 -46.33 27.02
N THR A 5 2.32 -45.83 25.98
CA THR A 5 2.49 -46.33 24.62
C THR A 5 3.84 -45.85 24.12
N ASP A 6 4.85 -46.70 24.29
CA ASP A 6 6.23 -46.46 23.89
C ASP A 6 6.50 -47.10 22.51
N TYR A 7 6.75 -46.26 21.52
CA TYR A 7 7.01 -46.66 20.14
C TYR A 7 8.49 -47.01 19.96
N GLY A 8 8.78 -48.05 19.18
CA GLY A 8 10.15 -48.45 18.87
C GLY A 8 10.76 -47.64 17.72
N PHE A 9 12.10 -47.61 17.61
CA PHE A 9 12.79 -46.89 16.52
C PHE A 9 12.29 -47.24 15.12
N ARG A 10 12.11 -48.54 14.80
CA ARG A 10 11.62 -48.98 13.49
C ARG A 10 10.18 -48.52 13.24
N GLU A 11 9.35 -48.66 14.26
CA GLU A 11 7.94 -48.27 14.21
C GLU A 11 7.79 -46.77 13.95
N VAL A 12 8.57 -45.93 14.63
CA VAL A 12 8.60 -44.48 14.39
C VAL A 12 9.03 -44.15 12.96
N THR A 13 10.08 -44.80 12.45
CA THR A 13 10.54 -44.56 11.06
C THR A 13 9.48 -44.95 10.02
N GLN A 14 8.68 -45.98 10.28
CA GLN A 14 7.60 -46.40 9.40
C GLN A 14 6.38 -45.49 9.51
N LEU A 15 5.95 -45.19 10.74
CA LEU A 15 4.77 -44.38 11.03
C LEU A 15 4.88 -42.97 10.46
N LEU A 16 6.07 -42.37 10.57
CA LEU A 16 6.32 -41.01 10.10
C LEU A 16 7.01 -40.97 8.74
N ASP A 17 7.21 -42.11 8.09
CA ASP A 17 7.91 -42.23 6.80
C ASP A 17 9.22 -41.40 6.81
N LEU A 18 10.10 -41.74 7.75
CA LEU A 18 11.39 -41.08 7.98
C LEU A 18 12.53 -42.03 7.64
N ARG A 19 13.57 -41.51 6.96
CA ARG A 19 14.80 -42.29 6.77
C ARG A 19 15.45 -42.55 8.14
N PRO A 20 15.94 -43.79 8.42
CA PRO A 20 16.62 -44.11 9.67
C PRO A 20 17.80 -43.18 10.00
N SER A 21 18.51 -42.70 8.98
CA SER A 21 19.60 -41.73 9.13
C SER A 21 19.12 -40.38 9.66
N THR A 22 17.96 -39.91 9.19
CA THR A 22 17.33 -38.65 9.63
C THR A 22 16.94 -38.74 11.10
N LEU A 23 16.25 -39.81 11.51
CA LEU A 23 15.86 -39.98 12.92
C LEU A 23 17.09 -40.07 13.85
N ARG A 24 18.16 -40.79 13.45
CA ARG A 24 19.42 -40.81 14.21
C ARG A 24 20.08 -39.43 14.27
N SER A 25 20.07 -38.68 13.17
CA SER A 25 20.61 -37.32 13.13
C SER A 25 19.87 -36.40 14.10
N TRP A 26 18.56 -36.54 14.19
CA TRP A 26 17.72 -35.75 15.08
C TRP A 26 17.93 -36.07 16.56
N ILE A 27 18.11 -37.34 16.90
CA ILE A 27 18.48 -37.76 18.27
C ILE A 27 19.86 -37.23 18.64
N ARG A 28 20.86 -37.36 17.75
CA ARG A 28 22.21 -36.80 17.99
C ARG A 28 22.22 -35.29 18.13
N ALA A 29 21.31 -34.61 17.41
CA ALA A 29 21.17 -33.16 17.49
C ALA A 29 20.48 -32.68 18.78
N GLY A 30 19.97 -33.60 19.62
CA GLY A 30 19.29 -33.28 20.87
C GLY A 30 17.82 -32.88 20.71
N PHE A 31 17.19 -33.13 19.56
CA PHE A 31 15.77 -32.82 19.33
C PHE A 31 14.82 -33.70 20.12
N LEU A 32 15.28 -34.90 20.46
CA LEU A 32 14.53 -35.89 21.20
C LEU A 32 15.45 -36.49 22.25
N GLU A 33 14.87 -36.73 23.42
CA GLU A 33 15.50 -37.48 24.49
C GLU A 33 14.68 -38.76 24.69
N PRO A 34 14.73 -39.71 23.73
CA PRO A 34 13.96 -40.95 23.83
C PRO A 34 14.39 -41.73 25.06
N SER A 35 13.41 -42.33 25.74
CA SER A 35 13.68 -43.23 26.85
C SER A 35 14.36 -44.49 26.33
N ARG A 36 15.05 -45.19 27.23
CA ARG A 36 15.68 -46.48 26.91
C ARG A 36 14.89 -47.59 27.58
N GLY A 37 14.34 -48.49 26.77
CA GLY A 37 13.62 -49.66 27.25
C GLY A 37 14.55 -50.80 27.64
N ALA A 38 13.97 -51.98 27.87
CA ALA A 38 14.74 -53.23 28.04
C ALA A 38 15.71 -53.42 26.87
N ASN A 39 16.89 -53.98 27.14
CA ASN A 39 17.96 -54.20 26.15
C ASN A 39 18.49 -52.93 25.47
N ASN A 40 18.39 -51.76 26.13
CA ASN A 40 18.95 -50.49 25.64
C ASN A 40 18.30 -49.99 24.32
N GLU A 41 17.08 -50.44 24.03
CA GLU A 41 16.31 -50.03 22.85
C GLU A 41 15.76 -48.61 23.02
N LEU A 42 15.81 -47.82 21.94
CA LEU A 42 15.23 -46.47 21.91
C LEU A 42 13.71 -46.56 21.88
N ARG A 43 13.07 -45.91 22.84
CA ARG A 43 11.62 -45.83 23.02
C ARG A 43 11.17 -44.37 22.94
N PHE A 44 10.11 -44.15 22.17
CA PHE A 44 9.58 -42.81 21.89
C PHE A 44 8.17 -42.72 22.44
N GLY A 45 7.86 -41.64 23.15
CA GLY A 45 6.50 -41.36 23.59
C GLY A 45 5.68 -40.71 22.48
N PHE A 46 4.37 -40.60 22.70
CA PHE A 46 3.49 -39.85 21.79
C PHE A 46 3.94 -38.39 21.58
N ARG A 47 4.50 -37.75 22.61
CA ARG A 47 5.02 -36.38 22.52
C ARG A 47 6.17 -36.26 21.51
N ASP A 48 7.03 -37.28 21.45
CA ASP A 48 8.15 -37.34 20.51
C ASP A 48 7.65 -37.49 19.08
N LEU A 49 6.61 -38.29 18.87
CA LEU A 49 6.00 -38.49 17.55
C LEU A 49 5.40 -37.20 16.97
N VAL A 50 4.68 -36.43 17.78
CA VAL A 50 4.12 -35.14 17.35
C VAL A 50 5.24 -34.18 16.96
N LEU A 51 6.29 -34.08 17.79
CA LEU A 51 7.45 -33.22 17.48
C LEU A 51 8.18 -33.64 16.20
N LEU A 52 8.34 -34.95 15.99
CA LEU A 52 8.93 -35.52 14.78
C LEU A 52 8.11 -35.19 13.53
N ARG A 53 6.77 -35.26 13.64
CA ARG A 53 5.87 -34.87 12.55
C ARG A 53 6.02 -33.40 12.21
N THR A 54 5.97 -32.50 13.20
CA THR A 54 6.14 -31.06 12.98
C THR A 54 7.50 -30.77 12.34
N THR A 55 8.58 -31.39 12.83
CA THR A 55 9.93 -31.23 12.26
C THR A 55 10.00 -31.71 10.81
N LYS A 56 9.37 -32.86 10.49
CA LYS A 56 9.28 -33.37 9.11
C LYS A 56 8.55 -32.37 8.21
N GLU A 57 7.42 -31.82 8.67
CA GLU A 57 6.62 -30.86 7.92
C GLU A 57 7.39 -29.56 7.64
N LEU A 58 8.18 -29.06 8.60
CA LEU A 58 9.02 -27.89 8.40
C LEU A 58 10.15 -28.13 7.39
N VAL A 59 10.84 -29.27 7.50
CA VAL A 59 11.92 -29.63 6.56
C VAL A 59 11.38 -29.87 5.15
N ALA A 60 10.17 -30.42 5.01
CA ALA A 60 9.52 -30.64 3.71
C ALA A 60 9.15 -29.32 2.99
N ARG A 61 9.03 -28.21 3.74
CA ARG A 61 8.76 -26.86 3.21
C ARG A 61 10.03 -26.06 2.92
N ASP A 62 11.12 -26.75 2.62
CA ASP A 62 12.44 -26.18 2.26
C ASP A 62 13.12 -25.35 3.37
N VAL A 63 12.73 -25.54 4.63
CA VAL A 63 13.42 -24.93 5.76
C VAL A 63 14.71 -25.71 6.06
N PRO A 64 15.90 -25.08 6.04
CA PRO A 64 17.15 -25.76 6.33
C PRO A 64 17.15 -26.41 7.71
N ALA A 65 17.62 -27.65 7.81
CA ALA A 65 17.64 -28.39 9.08
C ALA A 65 18.41 -27.68 10.20
N SER A 66 19.44 -26.89 9.85
CA SER A 66 20.19 -26.04 10.79
C SER A 66 19.34 -24.91 11.38
N ARG A 67 18.41 -24.35 10.59
CA ARG A 67 17.50 -23.29 11.03
C ARG A 67 16.39 -23.83 11.92
N VAL A 68 15.81 -24.96 11.52
CA VAL A 68 14.86 -25.71 12.37
C VAL A 68 15.50 -26.02 13.73
N LYS A 69 16.81 -26.37 13.74
CA LYS A 69 17.55 -26.60 14.98
C LYS A 69 17.56 -25.39 15.90
N LEU A 70 17.94 -24.23 15.36
CA LEU A 70 18.06 -22.99 16.11
C LEU A 70 16.71 -22.61 16.73
N VAL A 71 15.65 -22.67 15.91
CA VAL A 71 14.29 -22.31 16.30
C VAL A 71 13.75 -23.21 17.42
N LEU A 72 13.91 -24.53 17.29
CA LEU A 72 13.45 -25.47 18.32
C LEU A 72 14.24 -25.31 19.64
N ALA A 73 15.53 -25.01 19.57
CA ALA A 73 16.35 -24.75 20.76
C ALA A 73 15.88 -23.48 21.49
N ARG A 74 15.66 -22.38 20.76
CA ARG A 74 15.10 -21.14 21.30
C ARG A 74 13.72 -21.35 21.91
N LEU A 75 12.88 -22.15 21.24
CA LEU A 75 11.55 -22.45 21.72
C LEU A 75 11.58 -23.27 23.03
N LYS A 76 12.52 -24.22 23.18
CA LYS A 76 12.73 -24.97 24.44
C LYS A 76 13.16 -24.04 25.59
N GLU A 77 13.93 -22.99 25.30
CA GLU A 77 14.32 -21.97 26.30
C GLU A 77 13.17 -21.03 26.69
N GLN A 78 12.31 -20.69 25.73
CA GLN A 78 11.20 -19.75 25.92
C GLN A 78 9.97 -20.36 26.58
N LEU A 79 9.80 -21.68 26.51
CA LEU A 79 8.67 -22.38 27.11
C LEU A 79 8.84 -22.60 28.63
N PRO A 80 7.77 -22.46 29.44
CA PRO A 80 7.80 -22.80 30.86
C PRO A 80 8.29 -24.23 31.09
N ARG A 81 9.11 -24.43 32.14
CA ARG A 81 9.69 -25.74 32.47
C ARG A 81 8.57 -26.81 32.57
N GLY A 82 8.67 -27.84 31.74
CA GLY A 82 7.71 -28.95 31.68
C GLY A 82 6.67 -28.86 30.55
N ARG A 83 6.50 -27.69 29.91
CA ARG A 83 5.54 -27.53 28.80
C ARG A 83 6.11 -28.16 27.52
N PRO A 84 5.41 -29.13 26.89
CA PRO A 84 5.88 -29.74 25.65
C PRO A 84 5.86 -28.75 24.47
N LEU A 85 6.81 -28.96 23.55
CA LEU A 85 6.77 -28.40 22.20
C LEU A 85 5.51 -28.81 21.39
N THR A 86 4.80 -29.87 21.81
CA THR A 86 3.54 -30.31 21.21
C THR A 86 2.34 -29.43 21.57
N GLY A 87 2.50 -28.52 22.54
CA GLY A 87 1.44 -27.59 22.95
C GLY A 87 1.43 -26.28 22.16
N VAL A 88 2.35 -26.11 21.20
CA VAL A 88 2.48 -24.90 20.41
C VAL A 88 2.38 -25.21 18.92
N HIS A 89 1.71 -24.33 18.19
CA HIS A 89 1.61 -24.39 16.73
C HIS A 89 2.79 -23.66 16.11
N ILE A 90 3.47 -24.29 15.14
CA ILE A 90 4.58 -23.68 14.41
C ILE A 90 4.12 -23.52 12.97
N GLU A 91 4.20 -22.30 12.46
CA GLU A 91 3.79 -21.91 11.11
C GLU A 91 4.93 -21.18 10.39
N ILE A 92 4.86 -21.17 9.06
CA ILE A 92 5.81 -20.43 8.22
C ILE A 92 5.04 -19.26 7.60
N ASP A 93 5.50 -18.05 7.88
CA ASP A 93 5.03 -16.82 7.23
C ASP A 93 6.18 -16.23 6.40
N GLY A 94 6.11 -16.42 5.08
CA GLY A 94 7.19 -16.07 4.16
C GLY A 94 8.51 -16.77 4.52
N ASN A 95 9.48 -16.00 5.01
CA ASN A 95 10.78 -16.53 5.45
C ASN A 95 10.90 -16.62 6.99
N LYS A 96 9.82 -16.40 7.73
CA LYS A 96 9.81 -16.40 9.19
C LYS A 96 9.10 -17.63 9.72
N LEU A 97 9.61 -18.17 10.83
CA LEU A 97 8.93 -19.19 11.61
C LEU A 97 8.17 -18.49 12.72
N LEU A 98 6.85 -18.69 12.76
CA LEU A 98 5.99 -18.15 13.80
C LEU A 98 5.56 -19.29 14.71
N VAL A 99 5.60 -19.03 16.01
CA VAL A 99 5.10 -19.94 17.03
C VAL A 99 3.86 -19.33 17.63
N GLN A 100 2.83 -20.14 17.82
CA GLN A 100 1.58 -19.75 18.45
C GLN A 100 1.32 -20.63 19.68
N ASP A 101 1.15 -19.99 20.83
CA ASP A 101 0.70 -20.59 22.09
C ASP A 101 -0.57 -19.86 22.55
N GLY A 102 -1.73 -20.48 22.30
CA GLY A 102 -3.03 -19.84 22.50
C GLY A 102 -3.22 -18.60 21.63
N LEU A 103 -3.35 -17.43 22.27
CA LEU A 103 -3.47 -16.13 21.60
C LEU A 103 -2.12 -15.45 21.34
N LEU A 104 -1.03 -15.95 21.92
CA LEU A 104 0.28 -15.37 21.75
C LEU A 104 0.95 -15.96 20.51
N ARG A 105 1.22 -15.12 19.51
CA ARG A 105 2.03 -15.48 18.34
C ARG A 105 3.36 -14.72 18.39
N TRP A 106 4.48 -15.38 18.15
CA TRP A 106 5.80 -14.73 18.15
C TRP A 106 6.79 -15.43 17.22
N GLU A 107 7.81 -14.68 16.80
CA GLU A 107 8.97 -15.21 16.08
C GLU A 107 10.02 -15.67 17.11
N PRO A 108 10.36 -16.96 17.20
CA PRO A 108 11.25 -17.49 18.24
C PRO A 108 12.72 -17.10 18.01
N GLU A 109 13.13 -16.76 16.78
CA GLU A 109 14.50 -16.31 16.47
C GLU A 109 14.79 -14.93 17.07
N SER A 110 13.85 -13.99 16.93
CA SER A 110 13.96 -12.61 17.43
C SER A 110 13.35 -12.41 18.82
N GLY A 111 12.41 -13.29 19.22
CA GLY A 111 11.56 -13.10 20.39
C GLY A 111 10.42 -12.10 20.16
N GLN A 112 10.24 -11.59 18.94
CA GLN A 112 9.25 -10.57 18.64
C GLN A 112 7.83 -11.15 18.61
N THR A 113 6.93 -10.60 19.42
CA THR A 113 5.50 -10.89 19.34
C THR A 113 4.91 -10.35 18.05
N VAL A 114 4.14 -11.18 17.35
CA VAL A 114 3.40 -10.81 16.14
C VAL A 114 1.96 -10.55 16.54
N PHE A 115 1.52 -9.31 16.30
CA PHE A 115 0.11 -8.95 16.42
C PHE A 115 -0.58 -9.22 15.09
N ASP A 116 -1.71 -9.91 15.16
CA ASP A 116 -2.60 -10.05 14.02
C ASP A 116 -3.53 -8.82 13.99
N PHE A 117 -3.25 -7.90 13.06
CA PHE A 117 -4.11 -6.75 12.80
C PHE A 117 -5.08 -7.08 11.66
N GLU A 118 -5.69 -8.27 11.71
CA GLU A 118 -6.79 -8.59 10.81
C GLU A 118 -8.00 -7.73 11.19
N VAL A 119 -8.16 -6.65 10.43
CA VAL A 119 -9.23 -5.69 10.64
C VAL A 119 -10.31 -5.97 9.60
N ASP A 120 -11.48 -6.41 10.06
CA ASP A 120 -12.65 -6.49 9.18
C ASP A 120 -13.12 -5.07 8.82
N LEU A 121 -12.80 -4.65 7.60
CA LEU A 121 -13.18 -3.34 7.05
C LEU A 121 -14.71 -3.16 7.00
N THR A 122 -15.47 -4.26 7.02
CA THR A 122 -16.93 -4.27 7.02
C THR A 122 -17.51 -3.84 8.38
N ASP A 123 -16.89 -4.26 9.49
CA ASP A 123 -17.29 -3.87 10.86
C ASP A 123 -16.77 -2.47 11.24
N LEU A 124 -15.67 -2.01 10.63
CA LEU A 124 -15.15 -0.66 10.87
C LEU A 124 -15.99 0.45 10.27
N SER A 125 -16.52 0.24 9.06
CA SER A 125 -17.28 1.27 8.34
C SER A 125 -18.39 1.92 9.19
N PRO A 126 -19.30 1.17 9.84
CA PRO A 126 -20.33 1.76 10.70
C PRO A 126 -19.78 2.39 11.99
N ARG A 127 -18.61 1.97 12.49
CA ARG A 127 -17.99 2.53 13.72
C ARG A 127 -17.25 3.84 13.46
N VAL A 128 -16.75 4.04 12.25
CA VAL A 128 -15.99 5.25 11.85
C VAL A 128 -16.91 6.33 11.27
N GLU A 129 -18.10 5.96 10.78
CA GLU A 129 -19.07 6.90 10.22
C GLU A 129 -19.43 8.08 11.14
N PRO A 130 -19.61 7.91 12.48
CA PRO A 130 -19.84 9.05 13.38
C PRO A 130 -18.66 10.02 13.46
N LEU A 131 -17.43 9.50 13.41
CA LEU A 131 -16.21 10.33 13.43
C LEU A 131 -16.04 11.11 12.12
N ALA A 132 -16.35 10.47 10.98
CA ALA A 132 -16.35 11.15 9.68
C ALA A 132 -17.38 12.29 9.64
N ARG A 133 -18.57 12.07 10.21
CA ARG A 133 -19.60 13.13 10.34
C ARG A 133 -19.13 14.29 11.20
N LEU A 134 -18.62 14.03 12.41
CA LEU A 134 -18.10 15.07 13.30
C LEU A 134 -16.96 15.86 12.66
N ARG A 135 -16.05 15.19 11.92
CA ARG A 135 -15.00 15.85 11.14
C ARG A 135 -15.59 16.82 10.11
N ASN A 136 -16.58 16.37 9.34
CA ASN A 136 -17.20 17.18 8.30
C ASN A 136 -17.95 18.37 8.89
N GLU A 137 -18.71 18.16 9.96
CA GLU A 137 -19.45 19.21 10.68
C GLU A 137 -18.48 20.28 11.22
N ALA A 138 -17.42 19.86 11.91
CA ALA A 138 -16.39 20.78 12.41
C ALA A 138 -15.68 21.52 11.26
N SER A 139 -15.44 20.86 10.13
CA SER A 139 -14.84 21.51 8.95
C SER A 139 -15.77 22.58 8.39
N VAL A 140 -17.07 22.26 8.22
CA VAL A 140 -18.08 23.22 7.73
C VAL A 140 -18.22 24.42 8.65
N GLU A 141 -18.18 24.21 9.97
CA GLU A 141 -18.25 25.29 10.95
C GLU A 141 -17.04 26.22 10.86
N VAL A 142 -15.82 25.66 10.80
CA VAL A 142 -14.59 26.44 10.66
C VAL A 142 -14.59 27.21 9.35
N GLU A 143 -14.91 26.55 8.23
CA GLU A 143 -15.02 27.18 6.92
C GLU A 143 -16.03 28.34 6.90
N GLY A 144 -17.16 28.19 7.59
CA GLY A 144 -18.19 29.24 7.70
C GLY A 144 -17.74 30.48 8.48
N GLN A 145 -16.70 30.37 9.31
CA GLN A 145 -16.18 31.46 10.15
C GLN A 145 -14.95 32.15 9.56
N LEU A 146 -14.32 31.57 8.53
CA LEU A 146 -13.13 32.13 7.91
C LEU A 146 -13.46 33.38 7.07
N GLY A 147 -12.80 34.49 7.39
CA GLY A 147 -12.75 35.69 6.55
C GLY A 147 -11.78 35.54 5.37
N PRO A 148 -11.64 36.57 4.51
CA PRO A 148 -10.76 36.54 3.35
C PRO A 148 -9.31 36.12 3.68
N ASP A 149 -8.73 36.70 4.72
CA ASP A 149 -7.35 36.43 5.15
C ASP A 149 -7.18 35.00 5.66
N GLY A 150 -8.17 34.47 6.40
CA GLY A 150 -8.14 33.11 6.90
C GLY A 150 -8.22 32.07 5.79
N TRP A 151 -9.04 32.31 4.77
CA TRP A 151 -9.07 31.47 3.57
C TRP A 151 -7.79 31.55 2.74
N HIS A 152 -7.17 32.73 2.67
CA HIS A 152 -5.87 32.91 2.01
C HIS A 152 -4.75 32.16 2.73
N GLU A 153 -4.66 32.28 4.05
CA GLU A 153 -3.68 31.55 4.86
C GLU A 153 -3.87 30.02 4.71
N LEU A 154 -5.10 29.54 4.82
CA LEU A 154 -5.42 28.13 4.60
C LEU A 154 -4.94 27.67 3.21
N ALA A 155 -5.19 28.45 2.16
CA ALA A 155 -4.75 28.12 0.81
C ALA A 155 -3.22 27.99 0.71
N LEU A 156 -2.47 28.89 1.34
CA LEU A 156 -1.00 28.85 1.37
C LEU A 156 -0.47 27.60 2.08
N THR A 157 -1.11 27.18 3.18
CA THR A 157 -0.73 25.93 3.88
C THR A 157 -0.98 24.68 3.02
N LEU A 158 -2.02 24.72 2.18
CA LEU A 158 -2.43 23.60 1.34
C LEU A 158 -1.64 23.49 0.04
N GLU A 159 -0.96 24.54 -0.44
CA GLU A 159 -0.30 24.54 -1.76
C GLU A 159 0.63 23.34 -2.00
N ALA A 160 1.39 22.93 -0.98
CA ALA A 160 2.33 21.81 -1.10
C ALA A 160 1.68 20.43 -0.89
N ILE A 161 0.54 20.38 -0.19
CA ILE A 161 -0.11 19.15 0.26
C ILE A 161 -1.20 18.73 -0.74
N SER A 162 -2.05 19.69 -1.12
CA SER A 162 -3.19 19.48 -1.99
C SER A 162 -3.43 20.75 -2.83
N PRO A 163 -2.82 20.83 -4.02
CA PRO A 163 -2.97 21.98 -4.90
C PRO A 163 -4.43 22.24 -5.32
N ASP A 164 -5.27 21.20 -5.39
CA ASP A 164 -6.69 21.34 -5.70
C ASP A 164 -7.46 22.01 -4.55
N GLN A 165 -7.23 21.60 -3.30
CA GLN A 165 -7.86 22.24 -2.14
C GLN A 165 -7.33 23.66 -1.93
N ALA A 166 -6.03 23.88 -2.16
CA ALA A 166 -5.45 25.22 -2.14
C ALA A 166 -6.13 26.15 -3.15
N ARG A 167 -6.39 25.67 -4.37
CA ARG A 167 -7.12 26.43 -5.40
C ARG A 167 -8.52 26.81 -4.93
N ASP A 168 -9.24 25.89 -4.31
CA ASP A 168 -10.61 26.13 -3.86
C ASP A 168 -10.65 27.12 -2.68
N ALA A 169 -9.69 27.03 -1.75
CA ALA A 169 -9.52 28.00 -0.66
C ALA A 169 -9.17 29.39 -1.18
N PHE A 170 -8.24 29.53 -2.14
CA PHE A 170 -7.94 30.80 -2.80
C PHE A 170 -9.15 31.40 -3.52
N ARG A 171 -9.98 30.57 -4.16
CA ARG A 171 -11.22 31.01 -4.79
C ARG A 171 -12.20 31.55 -3.74
N ARG A 172 -12.34 30.86 -2.62
CA ARG A 172 -13.22 31.30 -1.53
C ARG A 172 -12.76 32.63 -0.91
N ALA A 173 -11.44 32.80 -0.72
CA ALA A 173 -10.85 34.06 -0.29
C ALA A 173 -11.18 35.21 -1.27
N LEU A 174 -11.08 34.96 -2.58
CA LEU A 174 -11.36 35.95 -3.62
C LEU A 174 -12.85 36.23 -3.83
N GLU A 175 -13.73 35.30 -3.48
CA GLU A 175 -15.18 35.54 -3.46
C GLU A 175 -15.57 36.51 -2.33
N LEU A 176 -14.87 36.45 -1.19
CA LEU A 176 -15.10 37.35 -0.06
C LEU A 176 -14.41 38.71 -0.24
N ASP A 177 -13.21 38.75 -0.82
CA ASP A 177 -12.54 39.99 -1.24
C ASP A 177 -12.11 39.93 -2.72
N PRO A 178 -13.00 40.31 -3.66
CA PRO A 178 -12.68 40.35 -5.07
C PRO A 178 -11.61 41.39 -5.45
N ALA A 179 -11.37 42.39 -4.61
CA ALA A 179 -10.42 43.47 -4.88
C ALA A 179 -8.99 43.08 -4.50
N SER A 180 -8.80 42.04 -3.68
CA SER A 180 -7.47 41.56 -3.28
C SER A 180 -6.63 41.16 -4.48
N VAL A 181 -5.56 41.93 -4.69
CA VAL A 181 -4.59 41.65 -5.74
C VAL A 181 -3.59 40.59 -5.31
N GLU A 182 -3.29 40.50 -4.02
CA GLU A 182 -2.38 39.50 -3.47
C GLU A 182 -2.94 38.08 -3.65
N ILE A 183 -4.15 37.82 -3.14
CA ILE A 183 -4.86 36.53 -3.30
C ILE A 183 -4.94 36.13 -4.77
N ARG A 184 -5.23 37.10 -5.65
CA ARG A 184 -5.35 36.88 -7.09
C ARG A 184 -4.01 36.50 -7.73
N LEU A 185 -2.90 37.07 -7.28
CA LEU A 185 -1.56 36.73 -7.78
C LEU A 185 -1.10 35.36 -7.28
N ASP A 186 -1.38 35.02 -6.03
CA ASP A 186 -1.05 33.71 -5.49
C ASP A 186 -1.85 32.60 -6.17
N LEU A 187 -3.16 32.79 -6.36
CA LEU A 187 -3.97 31.88 -7.17
C LEU A 187 -3.42 31.76 -8.60
N SER A 188 -3.04 32.88 -9.22
CA SER A 188 -2.43 32.86 -10.55
C SER A 188 -1.13 32.04 -10.59
N ARG A 189 -0.31 32.08 -9.54
CA ARG A 189 0.93 31.31 -9.45
C ARG A 189 0.61 29.83 -9.28
N LEU A 190 -0.26 29.48 -8.34
CA LEU A 190 -0.68 28.10 -8.11
C LEU A 190 -1.23 27.47 -9.40
N LEU A 191 -2.14 28.16 -10.10
CA LEU A 191 -2.70 27.71 -11.38
C LEU A 191 -1.62 27.49 -12.45
N PHE A 192 -0.60 28.34 -12.48
CA PHE A 192 0.52 28.18 -13.40
C PHE A 192 1.34 26.93 -13.06
N ASP A 193 1.62 26.71 -11.77
CA ASP A 193 2.44 25.59 -11.29
C ASP A 193 1.73 24.25 -11.54
N ILE A 194 0.40 24.19 -11.43
CA ILE A 194 -0.40 22.99 -11.78
C ILE A 194 -0.77 22.88 -13.27
N GLY A 195 -0.22 23.75 -14.13
CA GLY A 195 -0.35 23.66 -15.59
C GLY A 195 -1.62 24.28 -16.19
N LEU A 196 -2.46 24.95 -15.40
CA LEU A 196 -3.66 25.66 -15.84
C LEU A 196 -3.33 27.08 -16.36
N TYR A 197 -2.52 27.14 -17.42
CA TYR A 197 -1.90 28.38 -17.89
C TYR A 197 -2.87 29.48 -18.34
N GLU A 198 -4.01 29.14 -18.96
CA GLU A 198 -4.99 30.13 -19.42
C GLU A 198 -5.71 30.79 -18.23
N ALA A 199 -6.10 29.98 -17.24
CA ALA A 199 -6.72 30.48 -16.01
C ALA A 199 -5.73 31.37 -15.24
N ALA A 200 -4.49 30.90 -15.07
CA ALA A 200 -3.40 31.68 -14.48
C ALA A 200 -3.23 33.04 -15.16
N ALA A 201 -3.12 33.06 -16.49
CA ALA A 201 -2.94 34.30 -17.25
C ALA A 201 -4.14 35.24 -17.19
N SER A 202 -5.37 34.71 -17.02
CA SER A 202 -6.56 35.52 -16.77
C SER A 202 -6.47 36.24 -15.43
N HIS A 203 -6.16 35.52 -14.34
CA HIS A 203 -6.03 36.11 -13.00
C HIS A 203 -4.91 37.16 -12.94
N ALA A 204 -3.73 36.87 -13.50
CA ALA A 204 -2.63 37.83 -13.60
C ALA A 204 -3.02 39.10 -14.36
N ALA A 205 -3.77 38.99 -15.46
CA ALA A 205 -4.21 40.15 -16.24
C ALA A 205 -5.20 41.03 -15.48
N VAL A 206 -6.07 40.45 -14.65
CA VAL A 206 -6.98 41.23 -13.80
C VAL A 206 -6.16 41.95 -12.71
N ALA A 207 -5.22 41.27 -12.06
CA ALA A 207 -4.32 41.91 -11.09
C ALA A 207 -3.54 43.11 -11.68
N GLU A 208 -3.00 42.96 -12.90
CA GLU A 208 -2.29 44.04 -13.61
C GLU A 208 -3.19 45.24 -13.95
N ARG A 209 -4.49 45.02 -14.20
CA ARG A 209 -5.43 46.13 -14.47
C ARG A 209 -5.77 46.93 -13.22
N VAL A 210 -5.93 46.24 -12.08
CA VAL A 210 -6.27 46.90 -10.81
C VAL A 210 -5.06 47.66 -10.26
N HIS A 211 -3.85 47.10 -10.37
CA HIS A 211 -2.61 47.78 -9.99
C HIS A 211 -1.54 47.70 -11.11
N PRO A 212 -1.50 48.69 -12.01
CA PRO A 212 -0.54 48.72 -13.13
C PRO A 212 0.95 48.73 -12.73
N THR A 213 1.26 49.16 -11.49
CA THR A 213 2.61 49.22 -10.92
C THR A 213 3.10 47.89 -10.32
N ILE A 214 2.21 46.92 -10.10
CA ILE A 214 2.54 45.59 -9.52
C ILE A 214 3.30 44.67 -10.49
N ARG A 215 3.65 45.17 -11.69
CA ARG A 215 4.37 44.50 -12.75
C ARG A 215 5.76 44.01 -12.29
N SER A 216 5.77 42.92 -11.54
CA SER A 216 6.93 42.28 -10.93
C SER A 216 7.36 41.06 -11.74
N HIS A 217 8.49 40.45 -11.36
CA HIS A 217 8.93 39.19 -11.98
C HIS A 217 7.88 38.07 -11.86
N ARG A 218 7.05 38.08 -10.80
CA ARG A 218 5.95 37.13 -10.55
C ARG A 218 4.91 37.15 -11.67
N THR A 219 4.38 38.32 -12.06
CA THR A 219 3.39 38.43 -13.15
C THR A 219 4.00 38.20 -14.52
N ARG A 220 5.28 38.56 -14.71
CA ARG A 220 6.00 38.41 -15.99
C ARG A 220 6.13 36.97 -16.49
N ARG A 221 6.32 35.99 -15.58
CA ARG A 221 6.45 34.56 -15.94
C ARG A 221 5.13 34.00 -16.49
N VAL A 222 4.02 34.33 -15.83
CA VAL A 222 2.67 33.91 -16.23
C VAL A 222 2.21 34.63 -17.51
N SER A 223 2.40 35.95 -17.60
CA SER A 223 1.98 36.76 -18.75
C SER A 223 2.76 36.45 -20.06
N ARG A 224 3.97 35.85 -19.97
CA ARG A 224 4.76 35.43 -21.14
C ARG A 224 4.25 34.13 -21.79
N SER A 225 3.71 33.18 -21.01
CA SER A 225 3.21 31.91 -21.57
C SER A 225 2.00 32.12 -22.49
N ARG A 226 1.17 33.14 -22.19
CA ARG A 226 0.03 33.59 -23.00
C ARG A 226 0.39 33.88 -24.46
N ARG A 227 1.60 34.39 -24.73
CA ARG A 227 2.07 34.66 -26.11
C ARG A 227 2.45 33.39 -26.86
N SER A 228 2.93 32.37 -26.16
CA SER A 228 3.30 31.08 -26.76
C SER A 228 2.09 30.19 -27.06
N VAL A 229 1.04 30.25 -26.24
CA VAL A 229 -0.22 29.52 -26.46
C VAL A 229 -1.08 30.22 -27.51
N GLY A 230 -1.13 31.56 -27.47
CA GLY A 230 -1.81 32.37 -28.49
C GLY A 230 -1.14 32.35 -29.89
N SER A 231 0.17 32.10 -29.99
CA SER A 231 0.85 31.92 -31.28
C SER A 231 0.61 30.53 -31.88
N ARG A 232 0.50 29.48 -31.03
CA ARG A 232 0.11 28.14 -31.49
C ARG A 232 -1.31 28.11 -32.07
N ARG A 233 -2.28 28.80 -31.45
CA ARG A 233 -3.64 28.92 -32.01
C ARG A 233 -3.70 29.72 -33.32
N ARG A 234 -2.89 30.78 -33.47
CA ARG A 234 -2.81 31.55 -34.73
C ARG A 234 -2.07 30.82 -35.86
N GLY A 235 -1.06 30.00 -35.54
CA GLY A 235 -0.36 29.16 -36.53
C GLY A 235 -1.25 28.07 -37.12
N VAL A 236 -2.15 27.49 -36.33
CA VAL A 236 -3.11 26.45 -36.78
C VAL A 236 -4.24 27.02 -37.64
N LEU A 237 -4.68 28.26 -37.40
CA LEU A 237 -5.70 28.90 -38.24
C LEU A 237 -5.13 29.38 -39.58
N SER A 238 -3.86 29.81 -39.63
CA SER A 238 -3.21 30.21 -40.89
C SER A 238 -2.82 29.03 -41.79
N SER A 239 -2.63 27.82 -41.25
CA SER A 239 -2.38 26.61 -42.04
C SER A 239 -3.67 26.02 -42.63
N ALA A 240 -4.81 26.16 -41.94
CA ALA A 240 -6.12 25.70 -42.43
C ALA A 240 -6.65 26.48 -43.64
N GLN A 241 -6.28 27.76 -43.81
CA GLN A 241 -6.68 28.55 -44.98
C GLN A 241 -5.82 28.31 -46.23
N ARG A 242 -4.65 27.66 -46.12
CA ARG A 242 -3.79 27.34 -47.28
C ARG A 242 -4.09 25.98 -47.92
N SER A 243 -4.88 25.11 -47.28
CA SER A 243 -5.19 23.76 -47.78
C SER A 243 -6.47 23.63 -48.62
N SER A 244 -7.31 24.67 -48.74
CA SER A 244 -8.59 24.62 -49.48
C SER A 244 -8.48 25.01 -50.97
N GLY A 245 -7.30 24.92 -51.57
CA GLY A 245 -7.05 25.34 -52.96
C GLY A 245 -6.64 24.23 -53.93
N ARG A 246 -7.11 22.98 -53.77
CA ARG A 246 -6.81 21.91 -54.74
C ARG A 246 -8.06 21.15 -55.19
N THR A 247 -8.36 21.34 -56.46
CA THR A 247 -9.51 20.90 -57.25
C THR A 247 -9.71 19.38 -57.21
N PHE A 248 -10.95 18.94 -56.97
CA PHE A 248 -11.36 17.53 -56.96
C PHE A 248 -11.73 17.09 -58.39
N VAL A 249 -11.03 16.09 -58.95
CA VAL A 249 -11.38 15.42 -60.22
C VAL A 249 -12.16 14.15 -59.87
N GLN A 250 -13.38 14.01 -60.40
CA GLN A 250 -14.25 12.85 -60.14
C GLN A 250 -13.83 11.61 -60.96
N PRO A 251 -13.95 10.39 -60.40
CA PRO A 251 -13.81 9.16 -61.17
C PRO A 251 -15.18 8.63 -61.64
N THR A 252 -15.25 8.24 -62.91
CA THR A 252 -16.41 7.61 -63.57
C THR A 252 -16.61 6.16 -63.10
N LEU A 253 -17.81 5.83 -62.62
CA LEU A 253 -18.25 4.46 -62.31
C LEU A 253 -18.89 3.80 -63.53
N ARG A 254 -18.42 2.60 -63.89
CA ARG A 254 -18.95 1.76 -64.97
C ARG A 254 -19.90 0.71 -64.38
N SER A 255 -21.14 0.69 -64.86
CA SER A 255 -22.23 -0.19 -64.43
C SER A 255 -22.13 -1.58 -65.10
N PRO A 256 -22.47 -2.70 -64.44
CA PRO A 256 -22.75 -3.97 -65.11
C PRO A 256 -24.25 -4.12 -65.40
N ALA A 257 -24.53 -4.74 -66.54
CA ALA A 257 -25.86 -4.96 -67.10
C ALA A 257 -26.60 -6.12 -66.41
N SER A 258 -27.91 -5.96 -66.23
CA SER A 258 -28.86 -7.03 -65.97
C SER A 258 -29.56 -7.43 -67.27
N SER A 259 -29.47 -8.71 -67.62
CA SER A 259 -30.28 -9.40 -68.61
C SER A 259 -31.65 -9.73 -68.03
N ARG A 260 -32.73 -9.36 -68.75
CA ARG A 260 -34.08 -9.91 -68.54
C ARG A 260 -34.32 -11.09 -69.48
N CYS A 261 -35.09 -12.07 -69.01
CA CYS A 261 -36.30 -12.47 -69.73
C CYS A 261 -37.45 -11.65 -69.12
#